data_AF-A0AAN0KQH7-F1
#
_entry.id   AF-A0AAN0KQH7-F1
#
_cell.length_a   1.000
_cell.length_b   1.000
_cell.length_c   1.000
_cell.angle_alpha   90.00
_cell.angle_beta   90.00
_cell.angle_gamma   90.00
#
_symmetry.space_group_name_H-M   'P 1'
#
loop_
_entity.id
_entity.type
_entity.pdbx_description
1 polymer ?
#
loop_
_entity_poly.entity_id
_entity_poly.type
_entity_poly.pdbx_seq_one_letter_code
_entity_poly.pdbx_strand_id
1 'polypeptide(L)' 'MTEFQKTRDWLVTLAMTPGWWHYSREQAAQLENDPQAAGAWAGMREAVRTQLKAKGFRPPPAELEPLA' A
#
# COMPACT_ATOMS: atom_id res chain seq x y z
N MET A 1 6.58 -10.36 -14.51
CA MET A 1 6.08 -9.52 -13.40
C MET A 1 6.55 -10.15 -12.10
N THR A 2 7.34 -9.43 -11.30
CA THR A 2 7.89 -9.95 -10.04
C THR A 2 6.82 -10.02 -8.96
N GLU A 3 7.03 -10.80 -7.90
CA GLU A 3 6.09 -10.85 -6.78
C GLU A 3 5.92 -9.47 -6.13
N PHE A 4 7.01 -8.71 -6.02
CA PHE A 4 6.97 -7.30 -5.63
C PHE A 4 5.97 -6.47 -6.44
N GLN A 5 6.01 -6.58 -7.78
CA GLN A 5 5.12 -5.82 -8.65
C GLN A 5 3.67 -6.26 -8.50
N LYS A 6 3.40 -7.56 -8.39
CA LYS A 6 2.05 -8.09 -8.17
C LYS A 6 1.47 -7.62 -6.85
N THR A 7 2.23 -7.73 -5.77
CA THR A 7 1.81 -7.30 -4.43
C THR A 7 1.57 -5.80 -4.38
N ARG A 8 2.44 -5.00 -4.99
CA ARG A 8 2.22 -3.55 -5.14
C ARG A 8 0.88 -3.27 -5.83
N ASP A 9 0.62 -3.89 -6.97
CA ASP A 9 -0.58 -3.61 -7.75
C ASP A 9 -1.87 -4.07 -7.04
N TRP A 10 -1.79 -5.18 -6.29
CA TRP A 10 -2.85 -5.63 -5.40
C TRP A 10 -3.12 -4.63 -4.26
N LEU A 11 -2.08 -4.14 -3.58
CA LEU A 11 -2.20 -3.13 -2.53
C LEU A 11 -2.75 -1.80 -3.07
N VAL A 12 -2.35 -1.39 -4.28
CA VAL A 12 -2.91 -0.21 -4.95
C VAL A 12 -4.41 -0.41 -5.23
N THR A 13 -4.82 -1.60 -5.67
CA THR A 13 -6.22 -1.92 -5.91
C THR A 13 -7.04 -1.87 -4.61
N LEU A 14 -6.49 -2.43 -3.51
CA LEU A 14 -7.10 -2.32 -2.19
C LEU A 14 -7.19 -0.86 -1.74
N ALA A 15 -6.11 -0.08 -1.84
CA ALA A 15 -6.10 1.33 -1.44
C ALA A 15 -7.16 2.17 -2.17
N MET A 16 -7.46 1.83 -3.42
CA MET A 16 -8.49 2.49 -4.22
C MET A 16 -9.91 2.00 -3.94
N THR A 17 -10.06 0.90 -3.19
CA THR A 17 -11.36 0.36 -2.79
C THR A 17 -11.84 1.09 -1.53
N PRO A 18 -13.02 1.70 -1.52
CA PRO A 18 -13.51 2.45 -0.36
C PRO A 18 -13.52 1.59 0.92
N GLY A 19 -12.96 2.12 2.02
CA GLY A 19 -12.87 1.43 3.31
C GLY A 19 -11.65 0.53 3.50
N TRP A 20 -10.80 0.39 2.48
CA TRP A 20 -9.60 -0.45 2.52
C TRP A 20 -8.30 0.36 2.55
N TRP A 21 -8.39 1.69 2.62
CA TRP A 21 -7.22 2.57 2.58
C TRP A 21 -6.24 2.25 3.72
N HIS A 22 -6.73 2.24 4.96
CA HIS A 22 -5.89 1.97 6.14
C HIS A 22 -5.25 0.58 6.05
N TYR A 23 -6.06 -0.43 5.75
CA TYR A 23 -5.60 -1.81 5.61
C TYR A 23 -4.47 -1.93 4.57
N SER A 24 -4.64 -1.34 3.39
CA SER A 24 -3.61 -1.39 2.33
C SER A 24 -2.27 -0.77 2.77
N ARG A 25 -2.32 0.32 3.56
CA ARG A 25 -1.11 0.98 4.08
C ARG A 25 -0.44 0.16 5.16
N GLU A 26 -1.23 -0.40 6.07
CA GLU A 26 -0.73 -1.26 7.13
C GLU A 26 -0.08 -2.52 6.54
N GLN A 27 -0.71 -3.15 5.56
CA GLN A 27 -0.14 -4.31 4.86
C GLN A 27 1.15 -3.96 4.12
N ALA A 28 1.20 -2.82 3.41
CA ALA A 28 2.43 -2.34 2.79
C ALA A 28 3.56 -2.13 3.81
N ALA A 29 3.23 -1.61 4.99
CA ALA A 29 4.18 -1.41 6.08
C ALA A 29 4.62 -2.75 6.71
N GLN A 30 3.71 -3.68 6.92
CA GLN A 30 4.01 -5.01 7.47
C GLN A 30 4.95 -5.78 6.56
N LEU A 31 4.68 -5.80 5.25
CA LEU A 31 5.56 -6.44 4.26
C LEU A 31 6.95 -5.82 4.26
N GLU A 32 7.03 -4.48 4.23
CA GLU A 32 8.32 -3.78 4.21
C GLU A 32 9.15 -4.03 5.48
N ASN A 33 8.49 -4.22 6.63
CA ASN A 33 9.15 -4.50 7.92
C ASN A 33 9.27 -6.00 8.23
N ASP A 34 8.90 -6.90 7.31
CA ASP A 34 8.98 -8.34 7.53
C ASP A 34 10.47 -8.77 7.64
N PRO A 35 10.94 -9.19 8.83
CA PRO A 35 12.33 -9.56 9.03
C PRO A 35 12.70 -10.87 8.30
N GLN A 36 11.72 -11.70 7.93
CA GLN A 36 11.97 -12.97 7.24
C GLN A 36 12.11 -12.79 5.73
N ALA A 37 11.64 -11.67 5.18
CA ALA A 37 11.66 -11.41 3.75
C ALA A 37 13.02 -10.96 3.22
N ALA A 38 14.05 -10.84 4.06
CA ALA A 38 15.42 -10.45 3.68
C ALA A 38 15.49 -9.20 2.77
N GLY A 39 14.60 -8.22 3.02
CA GLY A 39 14.52 -6.99 2.22
C GLY A 39 13.83 -7.12 0.86
N ALA A 40 13.20 -8.26 0.54
CA ALA A 40 12.47 -8.48 -0.72
C ALA A 40 11.33 -7.46 -0.94
N TRP A 41 10.80 -6.87 0.14
CA TRP A 41 9.74 -5.87 0.12
C TRP A 41 10.23 -4.45 0.42
N ALA A 42 11.54 -4.22 0.44
CA ALA A 42 12.10 -2.90 0.72
C ALA A 42 11.56 -1.87 -0.29
N GLY A 43 10.97 -0.78 0.22
CA GLY A 43 10.38 0.27 -0.60
C GLY A 43 8.94 0.00 -1.07
N MET A 44 8.27 -1.05 -0.58
CA MET A 44 6.88 -1.35 -0.93
C MET A 44 5.94 -0.17 -0.64
N ARG A 45 6.10 0.52 0.50
CA ARG A 45 5.24 1.65 0.86
C ARG A 45 5.34 2.79 -0.15
N GLU A 46 6.57 3.16 -0.51
CA GLU A 46 6.82 4.23 -1.47
C GLU A 46 6.42 3.82 -2.90
N ALA A 47 6.56 2.54 -3.26
CA ALA A 47 6.10 2.01 -4.55
C ALA A 47 4.57 2.09 -4.70
N VAL A 48 3.81 1.71 -3.66
CA VAL A 48 2.34 1.83 -3.63
C VAL A 48 1.93 3.31 -3.72
N ARG A 49 2.55 4.17 -2.90
CA ARG A 49 2.29 5.62 -2.90
C ARG A 49 2.54 6.27 -4.26
N THR A 50 3.63 5.90 -4.92
CA THR A 50 3.99 6.40 -6.26
C THR A 50 2.94 6.01 -7.29
N GLN A 51 2.46 4.77 -7.26
CA GLN A 51 1.40 4.32 -8.17
C GLN A 51 0.06 5.01 -7.93
N LEU A 52 -0.34 5.18 -6.67
CA LEU A 52 -1.56 5.92 -6.34
C LEU A 52 -1.50 7.36 -6.83
N LYS A 53 -0.35 8.02 -6.67
CA LYS A 53 -0.10 9.37 -7.18
C LYS A 53 -0.17 9.40 -8.72
N ALA A 54 0.42 8.43 -9.40
CA ALA A 54 0.37 8.31 -10.87
C ALA A 54 -1.06 8.11 -11.38
N LYS A 55 -1.91 7.40 -10.62
CA LYS A 55 -3.35 7.22 -10.89
C LYS A 55 -4.21 8.43 -10.48
N GLY A 56 -3.62 9.46 -9.88
CA GLY A 56 -4.36 10.62 -9.36
C GLY A 56 -5.27 10.29 -8.18
N PHE A 57 -5.10 9.12 -7.55
CA PHE A 57 -5.94 8.70 -6.44
C PHE A 57 -5.63 9.53 -5.20
N ARG A 58 -6.69 10.02 -4.55
CA ARG A 58 -6.65 10.60 -3.21
C ARG A 58 -7.62 9.81 -2.33
N PRO A 59 -7.17 9.34 -1.16
CA PRO A 59 -8.06 8.67 -0.22
C PRO A 59 -9.19 9.61 0.22
N PRO A 60 -10.38 9.07 0.54
CA PRO A 60 -11.49 9.84 1.09
C PRO A 60 -11.07 10.54 2.39
N PRO A 61 -11.58 11.76 2.68
CA PRO A 61 -11.30 12.46 3.93
C PRO A 61 -11.60 11.63 5.18
N ALA A 62 -12.67 10.84 5.16
CA ALA A 62 -13.06 9.96 6.26
C ALA A 62 -12.04 8.83 6.54
N GLU A 63 -11.20 8.48 5.56
CA GLU A 63 -10.10 7.51 5.71
C GLU A 63 -8.75 8.21 5.95
N LEU A 64 -8.74 9.55 6.08
CA LEU A 64 -7.55 10.29 6.50
C LEU A 64 -7.54 10.54 8.01
N GLU A 65 -8.69 10.41 8.67
CA GLU A 65 -8.81 10.50 10.11
C GLU A 65 -8.20 9.25 10.76
N PRO A 66 -7.40 9.38 11.84
CA PRO A 66 -6.99 8.22 12.60
C PRO A 66 -8.23 7.51 13.15
N LEU A 67 -8.29 6.18 13.01
CA LEU A 67 -9.29 5.36 13.71
C LEU A 67 -9.13 5.67 15.21
N ALA A 68 -10.15 6.32 15.78
CA ALA A 68 -10.19 6.76 17.17
C ALA A 68 -10.18 5.59 18.16
#